data_AF-A0AAF0C8X2-F1
#
_entry.id   AF-A0AAF0C8X2-F1
#
_cell.length_a   1.000
_cell.length_b   1.000
_cell.length_c   1.000
_cell.angle_alpha   90.00
_cell.angle_beta   90.00
_cell.angle_gamma   90.00
#
_symmetry.space_group_name_H-M   'P 1'
#
loop_
_entity.id
_entity.type
_entity.pdbx_description
1 polymer ?
#
loop_
_entity_poly.entity_id
_entity_poly.type
_entity_poly.pdbx_seq_one_letter_code
_entity_poly.pdbx_strand_id
1 'polypeptide(L)' 'MKKISEALVKTWLFLLKSDDPELKKSKYYANKRILRTFGSVEVAEIYLEQLQQEEADIV' A
#
# COMPACT_ATOMS: atom_id res chain seq x y z
N MET A 1 14.80 -0.54 4.57
CA MET A 1 14.21 -0.43 3.22
C MET A 1 14.21 1.04 2.81
N LYS A 2 14.32 1.36 1.51
CA LYS A 2 14.04 2.74 1.07
C LYS A 2 12.56 3.03 1.34
N LYS A 3 12.25 4.24 1.85
CA LYS A 3 10.87 4.71 2.05
C LYS A 3 10.12 4.59 0.72
N ILE A 4 9.02 3.85 0.73
CA ILE A 4 8.14 3.70 -0.42
C ILE A 4 7.17 4.86 -0.41
N SER A 5 6.92 5.43 -1.59
CA SER A 5 5.94 6.50 -1.77
C SER A 5 4.59 6.09 -1.17
N GLU A 6 4.04 6.96 -0.32
CA GLU A 6 2.72 6.79 0.28
C GLU A 6 1.63 6.59 -0.79
N ALA A 7 1.65 7.40 -1.85
CA ALA A 7 0.71 7.32 -2.96
C ALA A 7 0.75 5.94 -3.66
N LEU A 8 1.93 5.33 -3.76
CA LEU A 8 2.09 4.02 -4.35
C LEU A 8 1.47 2.93 -3.48
N VAL A 9 1.70 2.98 -2.17
CA VAL A 9 1.11 2.01 -1.22
C VAL A 9 -0.42 2.16 -1.18
N LYS A 10 -0.93 3.39 -1.12
CA LYS A 10 -2.36 3.69 -1.23
C LYS A 10 -2.97 3.14 -2.51
N THR A 11 -2.29 3.28 -3.64
CA THR A 11 -2.74 2.75 -4.94
C THR A 11 -2.84 1.22 -4.92
N TRP A 12 -1.85 0.52 -4.34
CA TRP A 12 -1.91 -0.93 -4.23
C TRP A 12 -3.08 -1.39 -3.35
N LEU A 13 -3.28 -0.75 -2.19
CA LEU A 13 -4.41 -1.06 -1.31
C LEU A 13 -5.76 -0.77 -1.97
N PHE A 14 -5.87 0.33 -2.71
CA PHE A 14 -7.06 0.64 -3.50
C PHE A 14 -7.38 -0.47 -4.53
N LEU A 15 -6.38 -0.93 -5.28
CA LEU A 15 -6.55 -2.00 -6.27
C LEU A 15 -7.02 -3.32 -5.64
N LEU A 16 -6.62 -3.61 -4.38
CA LEU A 16 -7.10 -4.79 -3.66
C LEU A 16 -8.59 -4.70 -3.27
N LYS A 17 -9.07 -3.49 -2.96
CA LYS A 17 -10.46 -3.20 -2.57
C LYS A 17 -11.38 -3.00 -3.77
N SER A 18 -10.83 -2.88 -4.99
CA SER A 18 -11.62 -2.72 -6.21
C SER A 18 -12.28 -4.03 -6.66
N ASP A 19 -13.53 -3.91 -7.10
CA ASP A 19 -14.33 -4.96 -7.74
C ASP A 19 -14.39 -4.82 -9.27
N ASP A 20 -13.63 -3.86 -9.83
CA ASP A 20 -13.58 -3.66 -11.28
C ASP A 20 -12.87 -4.84 -11.98
N PRO A 21 -13.57 -5.60 -12.83
CA PRO A 21 -12.98 -6.76 -13.52
C PRO A 21 -11.84 -6.36 -14.46
N GLU A 22 -11.83 -5.14 -15.00
CA GLU A 22 -10.76 -4.64 -15.87
C GLU A 22 -9.43 -4.48 -15.11
N LEU A 23 -9.51 -4.33 -13.78
CA LEU A 23 -8.34 -4.16 -12.91
C LEU A 23 -7.78 -5.48 -12.39
N LYS A 24 -8.28 -6.66 -12.81
CA LYS A 24 -7.86 -7.98 -12.31
C LYS A 24 -6.34 -8.18 -12.35
N LYS A 25 -5.69 -7.77 -13.45
CA LYS A 25 -4.23 -7.88 -13.60
C LYS A 25 -3.50 -6.95 -12.63
N SER A 26 -3.95 -5.71 -12.52
CA SER A 26 -3.39 -4.70 -11.61
C SER A 26 -3.54 -5.13 -10.14
N LYS A 27 -4.71 -5.67 -9.75
CA LYS A 27 -4.99 -6.24 -8.43
C LYS A 27 -4.04 -7.37 -8.09
N TYR A 28 -3.80 -8.32 -9.01
CA TYR A 28 -2.84 -9.40 -8.82
C TYR A 28 -1.42 -8.88 -8.56
N TYR A 29 -0.95 -7.91 -9.35
CA TYR A 29 0.38 -7.34 -9.16
C TYR A 29 0.48 -6.50 -7.88
N ALA A 30 -0.56 -5.74 -7.53
CA ALA A 30 -0.63 -5.00 -6.27
C ALA A 30 -0.49 -5.95 -5.07
N ASN A 31 -1.25 -7.06 -5.06
CA ASN A 31 -1.16 -8.06 -4.00
C ASN A 31 0.25 -8.64 -3.89
N LYS A 32 0.84 -9.04 -5.03
CA LYS A 32 2.20 -9.59 -5.08
C LYS A 32 3.25 -8.59 -4.61
N ARG A 33 3.07 -7.29 -4.89
CA ARG A 33 3.96 -6.22 -4.41
C ARG A 33 3.82 -6.03 -2.91
N ILE A 34 2.59 -5.99 -2.38
CA ILE A 34 2.33 -5.88 -0.94
C ILE A 34 2.97 -7.04 -0.18
N LEU A 35 2.68 -8.28 -0.56
CA LEU A 35 3.21 -9.47 0.13
C LEU A 35 4.75 -9.53 0.11
N ARG A 36 5.39 -9.15 -1.00
CA ARG A 36 6.85 -9.13 -1.10
C ARG A 36 7.52 -8.04 -0.28
N THR A 37 6.80 -6.95 -0.01
CA THR A 37 7.36 -5.74 0.58
C THR A 37 7.07 -5.67 2.08
N PHE A 38 5.83 -5.93 2.45
CA PHE A 38 5.31 -5.76 3.81
C PHE A 38 4.99 -7.10 4.49
N GLY A 39 4.92 -8.20 3.72
CA GLY A 39 4.53 -9.52 4.23
C GLY A 39 3.01 -9.73 4.32
N SER A 40 2.24 -8.66 4.58
CA SER A 40 0.78 -8.71 4.60
C SER A 40 0.15 -7.37 4.21
N VAL A 41 -1.18 -7.36 4.04
CA VAL A 41 -1.95 -6.14 3.77
C VAL A 41 -2.01 -5.25 5.01
N GLU A 42 -2.18 -5.86 6.17
CA GLU A 42 -2.27 -5.19 7.47
C GLU A 42 -0.98 -4.43 7.79
N VAL A 43 0.19 -5.04 7.53
CA VAL A 43 1.49 -4.37 7.73
C VAL A 43 1.66 -3.19 6.75
N ALA A 44 1.09 -3.27 5.54
CA ALA A 44 1.10 -2.16 4.59
C ALA A 44 0.21 -0.99 5.03
N GLU A 45 -0.91 -1.27 5.72
CA GLU A 45 -1.78 -0.25 6.33
C GLU A 45 -1.08 0.42 7.52
N ILE A 46 -0.45 -0.35 8.42
CA ILE A 46 0.36 0.18 9.54
C ILE A 46 1.50 1.07 9.01
N TYR A 47 2.14 0.69 7.91
CA TYR A 47 3.19 1.51 7.29
C TYR A 47 2.66 2.91 6.90
N LEU A 48 1.43 3.01 6.38
CA LEU A 48 0.83 4.31 6.05
C LEU A 48 0.53 5.15 7.29
N GLU A 49 0.06 4.52 8.37
CA GLU A 49 -0.19 5.21 9.64
C GLU A 49 1.11 5.80 10.21
N GLN A 50 2.23 5.06 10.12
CA GLN A 50 3.54 5.56 10.54
C GLN A 50 4.01 6.75 9.71
N LEU A 51 3.77 6.75 8.39
CA LEU A 51 4.13 7.88 7.53
C LEU A 51 3.36 9.16 7.88
N GLN A 52 2.08 9.02 8.24
CA GLN A 52 1.24 10.15 8.64
C GLN A 52 1.64 10.72 10.00
N GLN A 53 2.00 9.85 10.94
CA GLN A 53 2.53 10.27 12.24
C GLN A 53 3.85 11.01 12.09
N GLU A 54 4.77 10.49 11.26
CA GLU A 54 6.02 11.18 10.92
C GLU A 54 5.76 12.58 10.37
N GLU A 55 4.77 12.77 9.50
CA GLU A 55 4.45 14.08 8.94
C GLU A 55 3.87 15.05 9.98
N ALA A 56 3.03 14.55 10.88
CA ALA A 56 2.42 15.35 11.95
C ALA A 56 3.45 15.81 12.99
N ASP A 57 4.45 14.98 13.32
CA ASP A 57 5.49 15.30 14.32
C ASP A 57 6.49 16.37 13.81
N ILE A 58 6.47 16.72 12.52
CA ILE A 58 7.35 17.74 11.91
C ILE A 58 6.69 19.14 11.91
N VAL A 59 5.41 19.23 12.29
CA VAL A 59 4.61 20.48 12.30
C VAL A 59 4.48 21.07 13.70
#